data_AF-A0A9E7V488-F1
#
_entry.id   AF-A0A9E7V488-F1
#
_cell.length_a   1.000
_cell.length_b   1.000
_cell.length_c   1.000
_cell.angle_alpha   90.00
_cell.angle_beta   90.00
_cell.angle_gamma   90.00
#
_symmetry.space_group_name_H-M   'P 1'
#
loop_
_entity.id
_entity.type
_entity.pdbx_description
1 polymer ?
#
loop_
_entity_poly.entity_id
_entity_poly.type
_entity_poly.pdbx_seq_one_letter_code
_entity_poly.pdbx_strand_id
1 'polypeptide(L)'
;HNEELKVIHKDIAKCARTLPKCVNQPDDPLARVDVWHCAMAKRGVYDNPAPAVIKEKNFKVCSKIITDPANVENCKKVISRCVDRETQRPRSNRQKAINITGCILRAGVVETTVLARKK
;
A
#
# COMPACT_ATOMS: atom_id res chain seq x y z
N HIS A 1 15.70 9.15 -1.76
CA HIS A 1 15.07 8.39 -0.64
C HIS A 1 14.09 9.24 0.17
N ASN A 2 14.47 10.39 0.73
CA ASN A 2 13.59 11.14 1.64
C ASN A 2 12.39 11.87 1.00
N GLU A 3 12.46 12.27 -0.27
CA GLU A 3 11.38 13.05 -0.89
C GLU A 3 10.12 12.22 -1.21
N GLU A 4 10.28 11.04 -1.77
CA GLU A 4 9.17 10.10 -2.04
C GLU A 4 8.46 9.67 -0.75
N LEU A 5 9.23 9.41 0.31
CA LEU A 5 8.69 9.10 1.63
C LEU A 5 7.83 10.27 2.16
N LYS A 6 8.31 11.52 2.02
CA LYS A 6 7.55 12.71 2.40
C LYS A 6 6.26 12.85 1.59
N VAL A 7 6.30 12.55 0.30
CA VAL A 7 5.11 12.60 -0.57
C VAL A 7 4.08 11.56 -0.15
N ILE A 8 4.49 10.31 0.05
CA ILE A 8 3.59 9.23 0.50
C ILE A 8 2.98 9.58 1.87
N HIS A 9 3.77 10.14 2.79
CA HIS A 9 3.27 10.57 4.08
C HIS A 9 2.20 11.69 3.95
N LYS A 10 2.43 12.68 3.07
CA LYS A 10 1.43 13.72 2.76
C LYS A 10 0.15 13.14 2.15
N ASP A 11 0.29 12.17 1.25
CA ASP A 11 -0.86 11.51 0.63
C ASP A 11 -1.68 10.70 1.64
N ILE A 12 -1.02 9.96 2.53
CA ILE A 12 -1.66 9.24 3.65
C ILE A 12 -2.42 10.22 4.54
N ALA A 13 -1.78 11.32 4.98
CA ALA A 13 -2.42 12.32 5.82
C ALA A 13 -3.63 12.97 5.12
N LYS A 14 -3.51 13.27 3.82
CA LYS A 14 -4.61 13.82 3.02
C LYS A 14 -5.76 12.81 2.89
N CYS A 15 -5.45 11.55 2.57
CA CYS A 15 -6.45 10.49 2.45
C CYS A 15 -7.18 10.24 3.78
N ALA A 16 -6.46 10.20 4.90
CA ALA A 16 -7.05 10.03 6.23
C ALA A 16 -8.02 11.16 6.61
N ARG A 17 -7.77 12.39 6.14
CA ARG A 17 -8.65 13.55 6.33
C ARG A 17 -9.88 13.55 5.43
N THR A 18 -9.73 13.13 4.16
CA THR A 18 -10.80 13.23 3.16
C THR A 18 -11.72 12.01 3.13
N LEU A 19 -11.24 10.84 3.55
CA LEU A 19 -12.05 9.63 3.55
C LEU A 19 -13.06 9.68 4.70
N PRO A 20 -14.31 9.24 4.47
CA PRO A 20 -15.32 9.18 5.52
C PRO A 20 -14.82 8.28 6.65
N LYS A 21 -15.02 8.72 7.89
CA LYS A 21 -14.77 7.88 9.06
C LYS A 21 -15.92 6.89 9.18
N CYS A 22 -15.62 5.59 9.03
CA CYS A 22 -16.57 4.52 9.33
C CYS A 22 -16.48 4.14 10.82
N VAL A 23 -17.56 3.56 11.34
CA VAL A 23 -17.59 2.97 12.70
C VAL A 23 -16.48 1.91 12.82
N ASN A 24 -15.78 1.87 13.94
CA ASN A 24 -14.70 0.92 14.26
C ASN A 24 -13.44 1.02 13.37
N GLN A 25 -13.11 2.20 12.84
CA GLN A 25 -11.81 2.42 12.19
C GLN A 25 -10.71 2.72 13.22
N PRO A 26 -9.50 2.14 13.08
CA PRO A 26 -8.35 2.52 13.89
C PRO A 26 -8.04 4.01 13.77
N ASP A 27 -7.64 4.64 14.87
CA ASP A 27 -7.18 6.04 14.86
C ASP A 27 -5.91 6.21 14.04
N ASP A 28 -5.04 5.19 14.03
CA ASP A 28 -3.82 5.17 13.24
C ASP A 28 -4.12 5.08 11.73
N PRO A 29 -3.81 6.12 10.93
CA PRO A 29 -3.97 6.08 9.49
C PRO A 29 -3.15 4.99 8.80
N LEU A 30 -2.03 4.57 9.39
CA LEU A 30 -1.18 3.52 8.84
C LEU A 30 -1.79 2.12 9.02
N ALA A 31 -2.76 1.96 9.93
CA ALA A 31 -3.49 0.71 10.13
C ALA A 31 -4.76 0.59 9.27
N ARG A 32 -5.02 1.58 8.40
CA ARG A 32 -6.27 1.71 7.64
C ARG A 32 -6.09 1.35 6.16
N VAL A 33 -6.80 0.31 5.70
CA VAL A 33 -6.73 -0.18 4.31
C VAL A 33 -7.20 0.88 3.30
N ASP A 34 -8.29 1.58 3.61
CA ASP A 34 -8.86 2.64 2.77
C ASP A 34 -7.87 3.78 2.54
N VAL A 35 -7.15 4.17 3.60
CA VAL A 35 -6.10 5.21 3.55
C VAL A 35 -4.94 4.78 2.66
N TRP A 36 -4.41 3.57 2.85
CA TRP A 36 -3.33 3.03 2.02
C TRP A 36 -3.73 2.89 0.56
N HIS A 37 -4.93 2.37 0.30
CA HIS A 37 -5.44 2.22 -1.05
C HIS A 37 -5.55 3.59 -1.74
N CYS A 38 -6.09 4.60 -1.04
CA CYS A 38 -6.17 5.97 -1.54
C CYS A 38 -4.79 6.56 -1.84
N ALA A 39 -3.82 6.41 -0.92
CA ALA A 39 -2.47 6.93 -1.12
C ALA A 39 -1.78 6.27 -2.32
N MET A 40 -1.85 4.94 -2.44
CA MET A 40 -1.25 4.22 -3.56
C MET A 40 -1.93 4.53 -4.90
N ALA A 41 -3.25 4.71 -4.90
CA ALA A 41 -3.99 5.14 -6.09
C ALA A 41 -3.53 6.52 -6.58
N LYS A 42 -3.29 7.49 -5.69
CA LYS A 42 -2.74 8.81 -6.07
C LYS A 42 -1.34 8.75 -6.67
N ARG A 43 -0.57 7.70 -6.36
CA ARG A 43 0.74 7.42 -6.97
C ARG A 43 0.62 6.61 -8.26
N GLY A 44 -0.60 6.39 -8.75
CA GLY A 44 -0.88 5.68 -9.98
C GLY A 44 -0.59 4.20 -9.94
N VAL A 45 -0.48 3.59 -8.75
CA VAL A 45 -0.16 2.17 -8.59
C VAL A 45 -1.20 1.27 -9.25
N TYR A 46 -2.46 1.71 -9.26
CA TYR A 46 -3.61 0.94 -9.74
C TYR A 46 -4.24 1.49 -11.03
N ASP A 47 -3.62 2.46 -11.70
CA ASP A 47 -4.14 3.06 -12.94
C ASP A 47 -4.23 2.06 -14.09
N ASN A 48 -3.29 1.11 -14.12
CA ASN A 48 -3.31 -0.02 -15.05
C ASN A 48 -3.66 -1.28 -14.25
N PRO A 49 -4.76 -1.99 -14.57
CA PRO A 49 -5.22 -3.16 -13.82
C PRO A 49 -4.39 -4.43 -14.10
N ALA A 50 -3.47 -4.40 -15.07
CA ALA A 50 -2.64 -5.56 -15.39
C ALA A 50 -1.80 -5.99 -14.17
N PRO A 51 -1.87 -7.26 -13.73
CA PRO A 51 -1.18 -7.74 -12.53
C PRO A 51 0.33 -7.46 -12.54
N ALA A 52 0.99 -7.63 -13.69
CA ALA A 52 2.41 -7.36 -13.84
C ALA A 52 2.78 -5.88 -13.57
N VAL A 53 1.96 -4.94 -14.07
CA VAL A 53 2.18 -3.50 -13.87
C VAL A 53 1.93 -3.11 -12.41
N ILE A 54 0.91 -3.69 -11.78
CA ILE A 54 0.64 -3.47 -10.35
C ILE A 54 1.82 -3.94 -9.50
N LYS A 55 2.37 -5.14 -9.78
CA LYS A 55 3.56 -5.65 -9.08
C LYS A 55 4.75 -4.71 -9.23
N GLU A 56 5.08 -4.34 -10.48
CA GLU A 56 6.22 -3.48 -10.77
C GLU A 56 6.14 -2.13 -10.03
N LYS A 57 4.97 -1.46 -10.07
CA LYS A 57 4.76 -0.19 -9.39
C LYS A 57 4.87 -0.34 -7.87
N ASN A 58 4.31 -1.39 -7.28
CA ASN A 58 4.44 -1.64 -5.84
C ASN A 58 5.89 -2.00 -5.44
N PHE A 59 6.64 -2.73 -6.26
CA PHE A 59 8.06 -3.03 -5.98
C PHE A 59 8.90 -1.74 -5.94
N LYS A 60 8.65 -0.81 -6.85
CA LYS A 60 9.27 0.52 -6.83
C LYS A 60 8.94 1.28 -5.54
N VAL A 61 7.73 1.12 -5.00
CA VAL A 61 7.34 1.71 -3.71
C VAL A 61 8.09 1.06 -2.55
N CYS A 62 8.22 -0.28 -2.49
CA CYS A 62 8.99 -0.96 -1.44
C CYS A 62 10.41 -0.40 -1.31
N SER A 63 11.12 -0.30 -2.44
CA SER A 63 12.50 0.21 -2.49
C SER A 63 12.62 1.69 -2.11
N LYS A 64 11.51 2.44 -2.07
CA LYS A 64 11.50 3.86 -1.70
C LYS A 64 11.17 4.09 -0.23
N ILE A 65 10.35 3.24 0.39
CA ILE A 65 9.82 3.46 1.75
C ILE A 65 10.43 2.53 2.82
N ILE A 66 11.21 1.54 2.40
CA ILE A 66 11.94 0.61 3.26
C ILE A 66 13.43 0.75 2.97
N THR A 67 14.25 0.86 4.01
CA THR A 67 15.71 1.02 3.89
C THR A 67 16.47 -0.30 4.03
N ASP A 68 15.97 -1.21 4.86
CA ASP A 68 16.60 -2.50 5.10
C ASP A 68 16.38 -3.43 3.89
N PRO A 69 17.44 -3.90 3.22
CA PRO A 69 17.34 -4.77 2.04
C PRO A 69 16.52 -6.05 2.28
N ALA A 70 16.63 -6.67 3.46
CA ALA A 70 15.87 -7.89 3.77
C ALA A 70 14.37 -7.59 3.84
N ASN A 71 14.01 -6.42 4.38
CA ASN A 71 12.63 -5.95 4.43
C ASN A 71 12.11 -5.51 3.05
N VAL A 72 12.97 -4.96 2.18
CA VAL A 72 12.61 -4.67 0.78
C VAL A 72 12.26 -5.95 0.03
N GLU A 73 13.07 -7.00 0.15
CA GLU A 73 12.80 -8.29 -0.49
C GLU A 73 11.54 -8.97 0.08
N ASN A 74 11.33 -8.91 1.40
CA ASN A 74 10.10 -9.37 2.01
C ASN A 74 8.87 -8.63 1.47
N CYS A 75 8.94 -7.30 1.34
CA CYS A 75 7.88 -6.48 0.77
C CYS A 75 7.53 -6.93 -0.65
N LYS A 76 8.53 -7.09 -1.53
CA LYS A 76 8.33 -7.58 -2.92
C LYS A 76 7.68 -8.97 -2.94
N LYS A 77 8.16 -9.90 -2.10
CA LYS A 77 7.59 -11.25 -1.98
C LYS A 77 6.12 -11.22 -1.58
N VAL A 78 5.77 -10.43 -0.57
CA VAL A 78 4.39 -10.25 -0.11
C VAL A 78 3.51 -9.64 -1.19
N ILE A 79 3.97 -8.59 -1.88
CA ILE A 79 3.22 -7.96 -2.97
C ILE A 79 2.95 -8.96 -4.08
N SER A 80 3.96 -9.72 -4.52
CA SER A 80 3.78 -10.71 -5.58
C SER A 80 2.67 -11.70 -5.21
N ARG A 81 2.74 -12.28 -4.00
CA ARG A 81 1.73 -13.20 -3.46
C ARG A 81 0.34 -12.57 -3.39
N CYS A 82 0.23 -11.34 -2.90
CA CYS A 82 -1.05 -10.65 -2.73
C CYS A 82 -1.69 -10.28 -4.07
N VAL A 83 -0.89 -9.81 -5.04
CA VAL A 83 -1.38 -9.53 -6.39
C VAL A 83 -1.87 -10.82 -7.05
N ASP A 84 -1.04 -11.88 -7.06
CA ASP A 84 -1.40 -13.14 -7.70
C ASP A 84 -2.72 -13.72 -7.15
N ARG A 85 -2.87 -13.69 -5.82
CA ARG A 85 -4.07 -14.21 -5.16
C ARG A 85 -5.31 -13.37 -5.45
N GLU A 86 -5.21 -12.04 -5.32
CA GLU A 86 -6.40 -11.19 -5.33
C GLU A 86 -6.84 -10.80 -6.75
N THR A 87 -5.94 -10.83 -7.75
CA THR A 87 -6.32 -10.53 -9.15
C THR A 87 -7.08 -11.64 -9.86
N GLN A 88 -6.99 -12.88 -9.38
CA GLN A 88 -7.69 -14.04 -9.96
C GLN A 88 -9.21 -14.04 -9.67
N ARG A 89 -9.65 -13.30 -8.65
CA ARG A 89 -11.05 -13.32 -8.21
C ARG A 89 -11.97 -12.56 -9.18
N PRO A 90 -13.23 -12.98 -9.41
CA PRO A 90 -14.18 -12.28 -10.27
C PRO A 90 -14.76 -11.05 -9.55
N ARG A 91 -13.93 -10.00 -9.43
CA ARG A 91 -14.26 -8.72 -8.78
C ARG A 91 -13.86 -7.57 -9.70
N SER A 92 -14.44 -6.38 -9.48
CA SER A 92 -14.02 -5.17 -10.20
C SER A 92 -12.56 -4.83 -9.92
N ASN A 93 -11.90 -4.14 -10.85
CA ASN A 93 -10.49 -3.73 -10.72
C ASN A 93 -10.25 -2.91 -9.44
N ARG A 94 -11.18 -2.00 -9.11
CA ARG A 94 -11.13 -1.23 -7.86
C ARG A 94 -11.19 -2.12 -6.62
N GLN A 95 -12.10 -3.10 -6.59
CA GLN A 95 -12.20 -3.99 -5.44
C GLN A 95 -10.97 -4.90 -5.31
N LYS A 96 -10.40 -5.35 -6.44
CA LYS A 96 -9.13 -6.08 -6.45
C LYS A 96 -8.01 -5.24 -5.83
N ALA A 97 -7.88 -3.97 -6.21
CA ALA A 97 -6.88 -3.06 -5.64
C ALA A 97 -7.02 -2.92 -4.11
N ILE A 98 -8.24 -2.70 -3.61
CA ILE A 98 -8.51 -2.65 -2.16
C ILE A 98 -8.10 -3.95 -1.48
N ASN A 99 -8.44 -5.10 -2.07
CA ASN A 99 -8.11 -6.41 -1.51
C ASN A 99 -6.59 -6.66 -1.49
N ILE A 100 -5.88 -6.25 -2.55
CA ILE A 100 -4.41 -6.30 -2.61
C ILE A 100 -3.81 -5.48 -1.47
N THR A 101 -4.27 -4.23 -1.28
CA THR A 101 -3.83 -3.37 -0.17
C THR A 101 -4.08 -4.03 1.18
N GLY A 102 -5.28 -4.59 1.41
CA GLY A 102 -5.61 -5.28 2.65
C GLY A 102 -4.82 -6.57 2.88
N CYS A 103 -4.40 -7.26 1.82
CA CYS A 103 -3.50 -8.41 1.92
C CYS A 103 -2.09 -7.98 2.36
N ILE A 104 -1.55 -6.91 1.78
CA ILE A 104 -0.22 -6.37 2.11
C ILE A 104 -0.20 -5.86 3.56
N LEU A 105 -1.23 -5.13 3.98
CA LEU A 105 -1.33 -4.59 5.33
C LEU A 105 -1.37 -5.70 6.39
N ARG A 106 -2.19 -6.74 6.18
CA ARG A 106 -2.26 -7.91 7.09
C ARG A 106 -0.98 -8.72 7.18
N ALA A 107 -0.11 -8.61 6.18
CA ALA A 107 1.18 -9.27 6.17
C ALA A 107 2.29 -8.49 6.90
N GLY A 108 1.96 -7.36 7.55
CA GLY A 108 2.88 -6.60 8.39
C GLY A 108 3.92 -5.77 7.63
N VAL A 109 3.82 -5.66 6.30
CA VAL A 109 4.79 -4.90 5.48
C VAL A 109 4.89 -3.44 5.94
N VAL A 110 3.77 -2.85 6.37
CA VAL A 110 3.73 -1.45 6.82
C VAL A 110 4.60 -1.20 8.06
N GLU A 111 4.71 -2.15 8.99
CA GLU A 111 5.52 -2.04 10.21
C GLU A 111 7.02 -1.97 9.90
N THR A 112 7.43 -2.51 8.75
CA THR A 112 8.83 -2.49 8.27
C THR A 112 9.20 -1.18 7.57
N THR A 113 8.22 -0.30 7.31
CA THR A 113 8.45 0.96 6.60
C THR A 113 9.06 2.02 7.52
N VAL A 114 9.81 2.96 6.92
CA VAL A 114 10.33 4.13 7.64
C VAL A 114 9.19 5.00 8.20
N LEU A 115 7.98 4.92 7.63
CA LEU A 115 6.80 5.66 8.10
C LEU A 115 6.35 5.18 9.49
N ALA A 116 6.34 3.86 9.72
CA ALA A 116 5.94 3.30 11.01
C ALA A 116 7.02 3.50 12.10
N ARG A 117 8.30 3.47 11.72
CA ARG A 117 9.43 3.61 12.66
C ARG A 117 9.71 5.04 13.13
N LYS A 118 9.14 6.05 12.47
CA LYS A 118 9.31 7.48 12.81
C LYS A 118 8.12 8.07 13.60
N LYS A 119 7.26 7.22 14.15
CA LYS A 119 6.23 7.64 15.10
C LYS A 119 6.84 8.21 16.38
#